data_AF-A0A935IZ76-F1
#
_entry.id   AF-A0A935IZ76-F1
#
_cell.length_a   1.000
_cell.length_b   1.000
_cell.length_c   1.000
_cell.angle_alpha   90.00
_cell.angle_beta   90.00
_cell.angle_gamma   90.00
#
_symmetry.space_group_name_H-M   'P 1'
#
loop_
_entity.id
_entity.type
_entity.pdbx_description
1 polymer ?
#
loop_
_entity_poly.entity_id
_entity_poly.type
_entity_poly.pdbx_seq_one_letter_code
_entity_poly.pdbx_strand_id
1 'polypeptide(L)'
;MKKNIVFLAIGDLLAIAILTFIGFATHGEADVSFLPRMSAAFFPVLVSWFLLAPWFGLFDEQVISSPKSLWRILPAMLAVAPLAVILRAAILNSAALPIFTLVLGSTNAFGMLIWRAIYLFVIQRNAH
;
A
#
# COMPACT_ATOMS: atom_id res chain seq x y z
N MET A 1 18.10 -12.61 6.80
CA MET A 1 17.69 -12.56 5.38
C MET A 1 16.17 -12.71 5.22
N LYS A 2 15.58 -13.93 5.08
CA LYS A 2 14.11 -14.07 4.83
C LYS A 2 13.18 -13.45 5.89
N LYS A 3 13.59 -13.43 7.17
CA LYS A 3 12.83 -12.82 8.28
C LYS A 3 12.54 -11.33 8.06
N ASN A 4 13.47 -10.58 7.45
CA ASN A 4 13.33 -9.14 7.24
C ASN A 4 12.25 -8.82 6.19
N ILE A 5 12.20 -9.61 5.12
CA ILE A 5 11.20 -9.47 4.05
C ILE A 5 9.79 -9.81 4.56
N VAL A 6 9.65 -10.88 5.36
CA VAL A 6 8.34 -11.24 5.95
C VAL A 6 7.85 -10.13 6.88
N PHE A 7 8.72 -9.62 7.76
CA PHE A 7 8.34 -8.53 8.66
C PHE A 7 7.95 -7.26 7.88
N LEU A 8 8.71 -6.92 6.84
CA LEU A 8 8.39 -5.81 5.94
C LEU A 8 7.03 -5.99 5.24
N ALA A 9 6.74 -7.19 4.74
CA ALA A 9 5.47 -7.51 4.09
C ALA A 9 4.28 -7.44 5.06
N ILE A 10 4.43 -7.93 6.30
CA ILE A 10 3.42 -7.76 7.35
C ILE A 10 3.21 -6.28 7.65
N GLY A 11 4.30 -5.52 7.73
CA GLY A 11 4.27 -4.08 7.91
C GLY A 11 3.54 -3.34 6.80
N ASP A 12 3.80 -3.70 5.54
CA ASP A 12 3.08 -3.16 4.38
C ASP A 12 1.58 -3.44 4.47
N LEU A 13 1.21 -4.67 4.82
CA LEU A 13 -0.18 -5.07 5.02
C LEU A 13 -0.86 -4.19 6.08
N LEU A 14 -0.20 -3.98 7.21
CA LEU A 14 -0.71 -3.13 8.30
C LEU A 14 -0.78 -1.66 7.88
N ALA A 15 0.23 -1.14 7.19
CA ALA A 15 0.24 0.23 6.70
C ALA A 15 -0.93 0.48 5.73
N ILE A 16 -1.16 -0.42 4.77
CA ILE A 16 -2.28 -0.34 3.83
C ILE A 16 -3.61 -0.44 4.58
N ALA A 17 -3.73 -1.33 5.58
CA ALA A 17 -4.94 -1.46 6.39
C ALA A 17 -5.26 -0.16 7.16
N ILE A 18 -4.25 0.43 7.80
CA ILE A 18 -4.36 1.69 8.53
C ILE A 18 -4.75 2.84 7.59
N LEU A 19 -4.09 2.96 6.44
CA LEU A 19 -4.40 4.00 5.45
C LEU A 19 -5.83 3.86 4.90
N THR A 20 -6.26 2.62 4.64
CA THR A 20 -7.62 2.33 4.20
C THR A 20 -8.62 2.76 5.27
N PHE A 21 -8.38 2.40 6.53
CA PHE A 21 -9.22 2.82 7.65
C PHE A 21 -9.28 4.35 7.79
N ILE A 22 -8.13 5.04 7.74
CA ILE A 22 -8.05 6.50 7.80
C ILE A 22 -8.89 7.12 6.67
N GLY A 23 -8.80 6.59 5.45
CA GLY A 23 -9.62 7.06 4.33
C GLY A 23 -11.13 7.00 4.64
N PHE A 24 -11.62 5.86 5.14
CA PHE A 24 -13.02 5.74 5.56
C PHE A 24 -13.39 6.68 6.70
N ALA A 25 -12.52 6.84 7.70
CA ALA A 25 -12.73 7.76 8.81
C ALA A 25 -12.83 9.22 8.33
N THR A 26 -12.00 9.63 7.37
CA THR A 26 -12.04 11.00 6.80
C THR A 26 -13.31 11.26 5.98
N HIS A 27 -13.94 10.23 5.44
CA HIS A 27 -15.24 10.33 4.76
C HIS A 27 -16.44 10.22 5.71
N GLY A 28 -16.21 10.05 7.03
CA GLY A 28 -17.29 9.79 7.98
C GLY A 28 -17.97 8.43 7.79
N GLU A 29 -17.30 7.49 7.11
CA GLU A 29 -17.84 6.17 6.74
C GLU A 29 -17.31 5.03 7.62
N ALA A 30 -16.65 5.32 8.74
CA ALA A 30 -16.10 4.31 9.66
C ALA A 30 -17.12 3.84 10.72
N ASP A 31 -18.37 3.59 10.31
CA ASP A 31 -19.40 2.99 11.17
C ASP A 31 -19.30 1.45 11.21
N VAL A 32 -20.12 0.76 12.02
CA VAL A 32 -20.08 -0.72 12.16
C VAL A 32 -20.37 -1.50 10.87
N SER A 33 -21.00 -0.89 9.87
CA SER A 33 -21.35 -1.51 8.59
C SER A 33 -20.29 -1.32 7.50
N PHE A 34 -19.18 -0.65 7.80
CA PHE A 34 -18.18 -0.28 6.79
C PHE A 34 -17.31 -1.44 6.29
N LEU A 35 -17.24 -2.56 7.02
CA LEU A 35 -16.31 -3.66 6.75
C LEU A 35 -16.38 -4.20 5.30
N PRO A 36 -17.56 -4.43 4.68
CA PRO A 36 -17.62 -4.86 3.29
C PRO A 36 -17.03 -3.81 2.33
N ARG A 37 -17.36 -2.52 2.51
CA ARG A 37 -16.83 -1.43 1.68
C ARG A 37 -15.33 -1.25 1.87
N MET A 38 -14.86 -1.34 3.12
CA MET A 38 -13.45 -1.30 3.45
C MET A 38 -12.72 -2.47 2.79
N SER A 39 -13.26 -3.69 2.86
CA SER A 39 -12.66 -4.86 2.23
C SER A 39 -12.55 -4.73 0.71
N ALA A 40 -13.57 -4.14 0.06
CA ALA A 40 -13.59 -3.85 -1.37
C ALA A 40 -12.60 -2.75 -1.79
N ALA A 41 -12.05 -1.97 -0.86
CA ALA A 41 -10.93 -1.04 -1.12
C ALA A 41 -9.58 -1.69 -0.75
N PHE A 42 -9.52 -2.31 0.42
CA PHE A 42 -8.31 -2.88 1.00
C PHE A 42 -7.75 -4.05 0.19
N PHE A 43 -8.55 -5.07 -0.11
CA PHE A 43 -8.05 -6.26 -0.81
C PHE A 43 -7.55 -5.96 -2.22
N PRO A 44 -8.23 -5.16 -3.05
CA PRO A 44 -7.69 -4.76 -4.35
C PRO A 44 -6.35 -4.04 -4.27
N VAL A 45 -6.14 -3.15 -3.30
CA VAL A 45 -4.85 -2.49 -3.09
C VAL A 45 -3.80 -3.49 -2.65
N LEU A 46 -4.13 -4.38 -1.71
CA LEU A 46 -3.22 -5.41 -1.21
C LEU A 46 -2.75 -6.34 -2.32
N VAL A 47 -3.69 -6.89 -3.10
CA VAL A 47 -3.41 -7.76 -4.24
C VAL A 47 -2.54 -7.03 -5.26
N SER A 48 -2.90 -5.81 -5.62
CA SER A 48 -2.14 -5.02 -6.59
C SER A 48 -0.73 -4.70 -6.10
N TRP A 49 -0.58 -4.34 -4.82
CA TRP A 49 0.70 -4.05 -4.19
C TRP A 49 1.62 -5.26 -4.21
N PHE A 50 1.18 -6.41 -3.68
CA PHE A 50 2.03 -7.59 -3.62
C PHE A 50 2.28 -8.23 -4.98
N LEU A 51 1.41 -8.00 -5.97
CA LEU A 51 1.66 -8.42 -7.34
C LEU A 51 2.72 -7.56 -8.03
N LEU A 52 2.67 -6.23 -7.85
CA LEU A 52 3.46 -5.29 -8.65
C LEU A 52 4.73 -4.81 -7.94
N ALA A 53 4.72 -4.60 -6.63
CA ALA A 53 5.88 -4.10 -5.88
C ALA A 53 7.18 -4.92 -6.07
N PRO A 54 7.16 -6.27 -6.21
CA PRO A 54 8.37 -7.03 -6.54
C PRO A 54 9.06 -6.58 -7.84
N TRP A 55 8.29 -6.18 -8.85
CA TRP A 55 8.82 -5.72 -10.15
C TRP A 55 9.57 -4.40 -10.05
N PHE A 56 9.36 -3.64 -8.98
CA PHE A 56 10.09 -2.41 -8.66
C PHE A 56 11.28 -2.67 -7.70
N GLY A 57 11.51 -3.93 -7.30
CA GLY A 57 12.54 -4.33 -6.36
C GLY A 57 12.19 -4.03 -4.90
N LEU A 58 10.92 -3.77 -4.56
CA LEU A 58 10.52 -3.36 -3.20
C LEU A 58 10.52 -4.50 -2.16
N PHE A 59 10.95 -5.69 -2.58
CA PHE A 59 11.25 -6.84 -1.73
C PHE A 59 12.65 -7.42 -2.00
N ASP A 60 13.50 -6.69 -2.73
CA ASP A 60 14.92 -7.01 -2.90
C ASP A 60 15.72 -6.40 -1.75
N GLU A 61 16.56 -7.21 -1.10
CA GLU A 61 17.32 -6.82 0.10
C GLU A 61 18.28 -5.64 -0.17
N GLN A 62 18.94 -5.60 -1.33
CA GLN A 62 19.87 -4.53 -1.70
C GLN A 62 19.14 -3.22 -1.95
N VAL A 63 17.90 -3.30 -2.44
CA VAL A 63 17.06 -2.13 -2.71
C VAL A 63 16.51 -1.60 -1.39
N ILE A 64 15.90 -2.44 -0.56
CA ILE A 64 15.20 -2.01 0.66
C ILE A 64 16.15 -1.55 1.78
N SER A 65 17.44 -1.89 1.74
CA SER A 65 18.45 -1.39 2.69
C SER A 65 18.99 -0.01 2.34
N SER A 66 18.58 0.57 1.21
CA SER A 66 19.10 1.86 0.72
C SER A 66 18.03 2.96 0.83
N PRO A 67 18.28 4.05 1.59
CA PRO A 67 17.36 5.19 1.65
C PRO A 67 17.06 5.80 0.27
N LYS A 68 18.06 5.76 -0.63
CA LYS A 68 17.92 6.25 -2.01
C LYS A 68 16.92 5.43 -2.83
N SER A 69 16.47 4.27 -2.35
CA SER A 69 15.48 3.45 -3.06
C SER A 69 14.04 3.79 -2.72
N LEU A 70 13.79 4.62 -1.69
CA LEU A 70 12.43 4.96 -1.25
C LEU A 70 11.58 5.57 -2.37
N TRP A 71 12.19 6.35 -3.29
CA TRP A 71 11.47 6.94 -4.42
C TRP A 71 10.82 5.89 -5.33
N ARG A 72 11.30 4.63 -5.35
CA ARG A 72 10.75 3.54 -6.17
C ARG A 72 9.31 3.19 -5.79
N ILE A 73 8.86 3.58 -4.60
CA ILE A 73 7.46 3.44 -4.15
C ILE A 73 6.53 4.26 -5.03
N LEU A 74 6.98 5.43 -5.51
CA LEU A 74 6.15 6.33 -6.33
C LEU A 74 5.74 5.68 -7.67
N PRO A 75 6.67 5.24 -8.55
CA PRO A 75 6.27 4.57 -9.78
C PRO A 75 5.59 3.22 -9.54
N ALA A 76 5.89 2.52 -8.44
CA ALA A 76 5.13 1.33 -8.06
C ALA A 76 3.66 1.68 -7.79
N MET A 77 3.38 2.76 -7.06
CA MET A 77 2.02 3.20 -6.77
C MET A 77 1.28 3.73 -7.98
N LEU A 78 1.98 4.31 -8.96
CA LEU A 78 1.37 4.67 -10.25
C LEU A 78 0.83 3.45 -11.00
N ALA A 79 1.40 2.26 -10.81
CA ALA A 79 0.90 1.01 -11.38
C ALA A 79 -0.14 0.31 -10.48
N VAL A 80 0.08 0.34 -9.16
CA VAL A 80 -0.79 -0.30 -8.16
C VAL A 80 -2.16 0.36 -8.08
N ALA A 81 -2.22 1.69 -8.09
CA ALA A 81 -3.47 2.43 -7.98
C ALA A 81 -4.48 2.09 -9.09
N PRO A 82 -4.15 2.18 -10.40
CA PRO A 82 -5.10 1.85 -11.45
C PRO A 82 -5.53 0.39 -11.40
N LEU A 83 -4.61 -0.55 -11.13
CA LEU A 83 -4.98 -1.97 -10.99
C LEU A 83 -5.96 -2.18 -9.83
N ALA A 84 -5.69 -1.57 -8.68
CA ALA A 84 -6.55 -1.68 -7.49
C ALA A 84 -7.96 -1.11 -7.76
N VAL A 85 -8.05 0.02 -8.45
CA VAL A 85 -9.36 0.62 -8.78
C VAL A 85 -10.12 -0.21 -9.81
N ILE A 86 -9.43 -0.80 -10.80
CA ILE A 86 -10.05 -1.71 -11.77
C ILE A 86 -10.61 -2.96 -11.06
N LEU A 87 -9.81 -3.57 -10.19
CA LEU A 87 -10.24 -4.74 -9.40
C LEU A 87 -11.43 -4.40 -8.49
N ARG A 88 -11.38 -3.24 -7.81
CA ARG A 88 -12.52 -2.75 -7.01
C ARG A 88 -13.77 -2.52 -7.86
N ALA A 89 -13.62 -1.89 -9.02
CA ALA A 89 -14.73 -1.62 -9.93
C ALA A 89 -15.39 -2.92 -10.42
N ALA A 90 -14.59 -3.95 -10.71
CA ALA A 90 -15.08 -5.28 -11.05
C ALA A 90 -15.85 -5.93 -9.88
N ILE A 91 -15.32 -5.87 -8.66
CA ILE A 91 -15.98 -6.42 -7.45
C ILE A 91 -17.33 -5.74 -7.18
N LEU A 92 -17.39 -4.42 -7.36
CA LEU A 92 -18.58 -3.62 -7.04
C LEU A 92 -19.54 -3.45 -8.24
N ASN A 93 -19.23 -4.04 -9.39
CA ASN A 93 -19.94 -3.82 -10.64
C ASN A 93 -20.18 -2.32 -10.93
N SER A 94 -19.12 -1.52 -10.80
CA SER A 94 -19.16 -0.06 -10.90
C SER A 94 -18.14 0.48 -11.89
N ALA A 95 -18.19 1.78 -12.19
CA ALA A 95 -17.14 2.44 -12.97
C ALA A 95 -15.84 2.59 -12.15
N ALA A 96 -14.69 2.50 -12.83
CA ALA A 96 -13.37 2.85 -12.29
C ALA A 96 -13.17 4.37 -12.38
N LEU A 97 -13.37 5.08 -11.28
CA LEU A 97 -13.32 6.55 -11.25
C LEU A 97 -11.86 7.07 -11.25
N PRO A 98 -11.43 7.89 -12.24
CA PRO A 98 -10.06 8.38 -12.30
C PRO A 98 -9.63 9.20 -11.08
N ILE A 99 -10.53 10.03 -10.54
CA ILE A 99 -10.23 10.84 -9.34
C ILE A 99 -9.97 9.95 -8.12
N PHE A 100 -10.71 8.85 -7.99
CA PHE A 100 -10.48 7.89 -6.91
C PHE A 100 -9.12 7.21 -7.08
N THR A 101 -8.73 6.84 -8.30
CA THR A 101 -7.39 6.32 -8.60
C THR A 101 -6.28 7.28 -8.18
N LEU A 102 -6.41 8.57 -8.50
CA LEU A 102 -5.41 9.57 -8.15
C LEU A 102 -5.28 9.75 -6.63
N VAL A 103 -6.40 9.90 -5.92
CA VAL A 103 -6.41 10.09 -4.46
C VAL A 103 -5.92 8.81 -3.75
N LEU A 104 -6.43 7.64 -4.13
CA LEU A 104 -6.00 6.35 -3.59
C LEU A 104 -4.49 6.14 -3.79
N GLY A 105 -4.00 6.38 -5.02
CA GLY A 105 -2.59 6.21 -5.35
C GLY A 105 -1.70 7.18 -4.60
N SER A 106 -2.07 8.46 -4.53
CA SER A 106 -1.27 9.50 -3.86
C SER A 106 -1.19 9.28 -2.35
N THR A 107 -2.32 8.95 -1.72
CA THR A 107 -2.38 8.68 -0.28
C THR A 107 -1.62 7.40 0.09
N ASN A 108 -1.77 6.32 -0.68
CA ASN A 108 -1.01 5.09 -0.46
C ASN A 108 0.49 5.29 -0.75
N ALA A 109 0.87 6.04 -1.78
CA ALA A 109 2.27 6.36 -2.05
C ALA A 109 2.91 7.12 -0.89
N PHE A 110 2.24 8.16 -0.39
CA PHE A 110 2.71 8.93 0.75
C PHE A 110 2.81 8.08 2.03
N GLY A 111 1.75 7.35 2.36
CA GLY A 111 1.74 6.49 3.54
C GLY A 111 2.78 5.37 3.48
N MET A 112 2.98 4.75 2.32
CA MET A 112 4.00 3.73 2.12
C MET A 112 5.42 4.32 2.15
N LEU A 113 5.63 5.54 1.66
CA LEU A 113 6.91 6.24 1.83
C LEU A 113 7.24 6.43 3.32
N ILE A 114 6.26 6.88 4.12
CA ILE A 114 6.43 7.03 5.57
C ILE A 114 6.73 5.69 6.22
N TRP A 115 5.92 4.65 5.95
CA TRP A 115 6.12 3.32 6.52
C TRP A 115 7.50 2.75 6.17
N ARG A 116 7.90 2.81 4.89
CA ARG A 116 9.19 2.28 4.45
C ARG A 116 10.36 3.07 4.99
N ALA A 117 10.21 4.38 5.20
CA ALA A 117 11.20 5.18 5.92
C ALA A 117 11.32 4.74 7.39
N ILE A 118 10.21 4.55 8.10
CA ILE A 118 10.21 4.04 9.49
C ILE A 118 10.90 2.68 9.57
N TYR A 119 10.53 1.76 8.68
CA TYR A 119 11.15 0.44 8.62
C TYR A 119 12.68 0.54 8.44
N LEU A 120 13.14 1.35 7.49
CA LEU A 120 14.56 1.50 7.19
C LEU A 120 15.34 2.15 8.34
N PHE A 121 14.83 3.23 8.92
CA PHE A 121 15.59 4.04 9.88
C PHE A 121 15.47 3.55 11.32
N VAL A 122 14.36 2.90 11.69
CA VAL A 122 14.10 2.46 13.06
C VAL A 122 14.30 0.96 13.19
N ILE A 123 13.66 0.18 12.32
CA ILE A 123 13.54 -1.26 12.52
C ILE A 123 14.80 -1.97 12.03
N GLN A 124 15.26 -1.66 10.83
CA GLN A 124 16.44 -2.30 10.24
C GLN A 124 17.74 -1.91 10.96
N ARG A 125 17.88 -0.65 11.41
CA ARG A 125 19.10 -0.20 12.11
C ARG A 125 19.29 -0.88 13.47
N ASN A 126 18.21 -1.23 14.16
CA ASN A 126 18.27 -1.91 15.46
C ASN A 126 18.49 -3.43 15.36
N ALA A 127 18.46 -3.99 14.14
CA ALA A 127 18.68 -5.41 13.87
C ALA A 127 20.16 -5.75 13.54
N HIS A 128 21.02 -4.73 13.48
CA HIS A 128 22.47 -4.81 13.33
C HIS A 128 23.13 -4.29 14.61
#